data_AF-A0A3D2S6J4-F1
#
_entry.id   AF-A0A3D2S6J4-F1
#
_cell.length_a   1.000
_cell.length_b   1.000
_cell.length_c   1.000
_cell.angle_alpha   90.00
_cell.angle_beta   90.00
_cell.angle_gamma   90.00
#
_symmetry.space_group_name_H-M   'P 1'
#
loop_
_entity.id
_entity.type
_entity.pdbx_description
1 polymer ?
#
loop_
_entity_poly.entity_id
_entity_poly.type
_entity_poly.pdbx_seq_one_letter_code
_entity_poly.pdbx_strand_id
1 'polypeptide(L)'
;MKYWIPTLLAFCIINAASAQEWTLAQGEAKVFASYSSLSFDQSFNPDGDVFEHPTCYNVSDRSLQLSVDYGITARMTAFARVPYRMVVNGID
;
A
#
# COMPACT_ATOMS: atom_id res chain seq x y z
N MET A 1 12.25 5.69 51.58
CA MET A 1 11.14 6.44 50.96
C MET A 1 10.66 5.66 49.76
N LYS A 2 9.36 5.40 49.71
CA LYS A 2 8.67 4.38 48.93
C LYS A 2 7.90 5.13 47.84
N TYR A 3 8.33 5.04 46.58
CA TYR A 3 7.55 5.51 45.44
C TYR A 3 7.38 4.36 44.47
N TRP A 4 6.23 3.71 44.61
CA TRP A 4 5.68 2.74 43.68
C TRP A 4 5.21 3.50 42.44
N ILE A 5 5.84 3.27 41.30
CA ILE A 5 5.25 3.63 40.01
C ILE A 5 4.34 2.45 39.67
N PRO A 6 3.00 2.58 39.71
CA PRO A 6 2.17 1.58 39.09
C PRO A 6 2.49 1.67 37.61
N THR A 7 3.10 0.61 37.08
CA THR A 7 3.28 0.36 35.65
C THR A 7 1.90 0.42 35.03
N LEU A 8 1.53 1.64 34.64
CA LEU A 8 0.36 1.98 33.85
C LEU A 8 0.44 1.03 32.67
N LEU A 9 -0.50 0.10 32.67
CA LEU A 9 -0.83 -0.75 31.54
C LEU A 9 -0.93 0.20 30.35
N ALA A 10 0.17 0.30 29.60
CA ALA A 10 0.17 0.93 28.32
C ALA A 10 -0.71 0.02 27.48
N PHE A 11 -2.00 0.34 27.47
CA PHE A 11 -2.95 -0.11 26.49
C PHE A 11 -2.37 0.34 25.15
N CYS A 12 -1.50 -0.49 24.58
CA CYS A 12 -1.21 -0.48 23.17
C CYS A 12 -2.52 -0.84 22.48
N ILE A 13 -3.43 0.13 22.40
CA ILE A 13 -4.46 0.17 21.38
C ILE A 13 -3.65 0.40 20.10
N ILE A 14 -3.10 -0.70 19.59
CA ILE A 14 -2.72 -0.81 18.21
C ILE A 14 -4.04 -0.54 17.51
N ASN A 15 -4.19 0.70 17.04
CA ASN A 15 -5.23 1.04 16.08
C ASN A 15 -4.85 0.23 14.84
N ALA A 16 -5.25 -1.04 14.83
CA ALA A 16 -5.49 -1.79 13.63
C ALA A 16 -6.64 -1.03 12.97
N ALA A 17 -6.29 0.07 12.31
CA ALA A 17 -7.16 0.71 11.35
C ALA A 17 -7.36 -0.34 10.27
N SER A 18 -8.34 -1.20 10.48
CA SER A 18 -8.88 -1.98 9.39
C SER A 18 -9.41 -0.96 8.41
N ALA A 19 -8.87 -0.97 7.19
CA ALA A 19 -9.50 -0.26 6.10
C ALA A 19 -10.90 -0.88 5.94
N GLN A 20 -11.91 -0.24 6.53
CA GLN A 20 -13.29 -0.68 6.41
C GLN A 20 -13.78 -0.21 5.04
N GLU A 21 -13.88 -1.17 4.12
CA GLU A 21 -14.49 -0.92 2.82
C GLU A 21 -16.01 -0.88 3.02
N TRP A 22 -16.63 0.25 2.70
CA TRP A 22 -18.07 0.42 2.84
C TRP A 22 -18.78 -0.41 1.77
N THR A 23 -19.70 -1.28 2.19
CA THR A 23 -20.57 -2.02 1.27
C THR A 23 -21.40 -1.03 0.44
N LEU A 24 -21.41 -1.24 -0.86
CA LEU A 24 -22.24 -0.47 -1.78
C LEU A 24 -23.72 -0.80 -1.61
N ALA A 25 -24.59 0.15 -1.94
CA ALA A 25 -26.02 -0.12 -2.03
C ALA A 25 -26.28 -1.18 -3.11
N GLN A 26 -27.37 -1.94 -2.96
CA GLN A 26 -27.73 -2.96 -3.94
C GLN A 26 -27.93 -2.31 -5.33
N GLY A 27 -27.23 -2.83 -6.35
CA GLY A 27 -27.25 -2.32 -7.71
C GLY A 27 -26.34 -1.12 -7.98
N GLU A 28 -25.68 -0.56 -6.96
CA GLU A 28 -24.67 0.48 -7.13
C GLU A 28 -23.37 -0.12 -7.68
N ALA A 29 -22.75 0.57 -8.64
CA ALA A 29 -21.47 0.20 -9.21
C ALA A 29 -20.49 1.37 -9.09
N LYS A 30 -19.24 1.08 -8.74
CA LYS A 30 -18.13 2.04 -8.78
C LYS A 30 -17.01 1.49 -9.63
N VAL A 31 -16.45 2.35 -10.47
CA VAL A 31 -15.33 2.03 -11.35
C VAL A 31 -14.21 3.00 -11.05
N PHE A 32 -13.02 2.46 -10.82
CA PHE A 32 -11.83 3.23 -10.49
C PHE A 32 -10.69 2.86 -11.43
N ALA A 33 -9.91 3.86 -11.82
CA ALA A 33 -8.61 3.68 -12.43
C ALA A 33 -7.59 4.37 -11.54
N SER A 34 -6.55 3.66 -11.12
CA SER A 34 -5.41 4.24 -10.41
C SER A 34 -4.15 4.08 -11.25
N TYR A 35 -3.31 5.10 -11.18
CA TYR A 35 -1.99 5.13 -11.81
C TYR A 35 -0.98 5.55 -10.76
N SER A 36 0.17 4.87 -10.70
CA SER A 36 1.30 5.34 -9.91
C SER A 36 2.59 5.21 -10.71
N SER A 37 3.51 6.13 -10.47
CA SER A 37 4.85 6.13 -11.03
C SER A 37 5.82 6.39 -9.89
N LEU A 38 6.69 5.43 -9.63
CA LEU A 38 7.74 5.51 -8.62
C LEU A 38 9.09 5.45 -9.33
N SER A 39 10.04 6.24 -8.87
CA SER A 39 11.43 6.22 -9.33
C SER A 39 12.30 5.98 -8.13
N PHE A 40 13.24 5.04 -8.25
CA PHE A 40 14.26 4.78 -7.24
C PHE A 40 15.61 5.08 -7.86
N ASP A 41 16.38 5.94 -7.21
CA ASP A 41 17.73 6.36 -7.59
C ASP A 41 18.81 5.74 -6.69
N GLN A 42 18.40 5.04 -5.63
CA GLN A 42 19.27 4.37 -4.68
C GLN A 42 18.87 2.90 -4.54
N SER A 43 19.88 2.04 -4.53
CA SER A 43 19.75 0.62 -4.18
C SER A 43 20.50 0.35 -2.87
N PHE A 44 19.93 -0.52 -2.04
CA PHE A 44 20.53 -0.95 -0.78
C PHE A 44 21.03 -2.38 -0.91
N ASN A 45 22.18 -2.65 -0.30
CA ASN A 45 22.69 -4.00 -0.10
C ASN A 45 21.79 -4.77 0.90
N PRO A 46 21.87 -6.11 0.92
CA PRO A 46 21.14 -6.92 1.91
C PRO A 46 21.49 -6.61 3.38
N ASP A 47 22.65 -5.99 3.64
CA ASP A 47 23.09 -5.51 4.96
C ASP A 47 22.49 -4.13 5.33
N GLY A 48 21.82 -3.46 4.39
CA GLY A 48 21.20 -2.15 4.57
C GLY A 48 22.09 -0.97 4.17
N ASP A 49 23.35 -1.20 3.78
CA ASP A 49 24.23 -0.14 3.32
C ASP A 49 23.87 0.29 1.89
N VAL A 50 24.06 1.58 1.58
CA VAL A 50 23.79 2.13 0.25
C VAL A 50 24.84 1.61 -0.73
N PHE A 51 24.41 1.20 -1.93
CA PHE A 51 25.32 0.80 -2.99
C PHE A 51 26.12 2.02 -3.49
N GLU A 52 27.42 2.12 -3.15
CA GLU A 52 28.28 3.26 -3.53
C GLU A 52 28.76 3.25 -4.99
N HIS A 53 28.21 2.38 -5.85
CA HIS A 53 28.68 2.24 -7.23
C HIS A 53 28.12 3.37 -8.12
N PRO A 54 28.94 4.06 -8.94
CA PRO A 54 28.57 5.28 -9.66
C PRO A 54 27.62 5.09 -10.84
N THR A 55 27.11 3.88 -11.08
CA THR A 55 26.06 3.64 -12.06
C THR A 55 24.72 3.76 -11.33
N CYS A 56 24.15 4.97 -11.34
CA CYS A 56 22.80 5.21 -10.85
C CYS A 56 21.83 4.25 -11.56
N TYR A 57 21.43 3.18 -10.88
CA TYR A 57 20.37 2.31 -11.37
C TYR A 57 19.05 3.04 -11.16
N ASN A 58 18.53 3.68 -12.20
CA ASN A 58 17.20 4.25 -12.15
C ASN A 58 16.19 3.13 -12.36
N VAL A 59 15.46 2.76 -11.30
CA VAL A 59 14.33 1.84 -11.39
C VAL A 59 13.06 2.67 -11.49
N SER A 60 12.42 2.67 -12.66
CA SER A 60 11.11 3.26 -12.87
C SER A 60 10.04 2.18 -12.78
N ASP A 61 9.15 2.31 -11.79
CA ASP A 61 8.00 1.44 -11.62
C ASP A 61 6.72 2.21 -11.96
N ARG A 62 5.99 1.74 -12.96
CA ARG A 62 4.71 2.29 -13.38
C ARG A 62 3.64 1.24 -13.17
N SER A 63 2.63 1.56 -12.37
CA SER A 63 1.49 0.69 -12.17
C SER A 63 0.19 1.36 -12.60
N LEU A 64 -0.69 0.56 -13.18
CA LEU A 64 -2.04 0.91 -13.53
C LEU A 64 -2.96 -0.15 -12.90
N GLN A 65 -4.05 0.25 -12.28
CA GLN A 65 -5.05 -0.68 -11.79
C GLN A 65 -6.43 -0.22 -12.22
N LEU A 66 -7.18 -1.13 -12.82
CA LEU A 66 -8.61 -0.96 -13.05
C LEU A 66 -9.36 -1.76 -12.00
N SER A 67 -10.30 -1.12 -11.32
CA SER A 67 -11.11 -1.74 -10.27
C SER A 67 -12.58 -1.47 -10.51
N VAL A 68 -13.41 -2.49 -10.31
CA VAL A 68 -14.86 -2.41 -10.37
C VAL A 68 -15.43 -3.02 -9.11
N ASP A 69 -16.27 -2.26 -8.42
CA ASP A 69 -17.01 -2.72 -7.24
C ASP A 69 -18.51 -2.67 -7.55
N TYR A 70 -19.24 -3.71 -7.16
CA TYR A 70 -20.67 -3.85 -7.43
C TYR A 70 -21.42 -4.36 -6.20
N GLY A 71 -22.44 -3.61 -5.76
CA GLY A 71 -23.33 -4.00 -4.66
C GLY A 71 -24.30 -5.11 -5.09
N ILE A 72 -24.02 -6.35 -4.69
CA ILE A 72 -24.90 -7.50 -4.96
C ILE A 72 -26.13 -7.43 -4.04
N THR A 73 -25.92 -7.10 -2.76
CA THR A 73 -26.98 -6.84 -1.78
C THR A 73 -26.57 -5.67 -0.89
N ALA A 74 -27.47 -5.17 -0.04
CA ALA A 74 -27.18 -4.11 0.92
C ALA A 74 -26.06 -4.43 1.93
N ARG A 75 -25.53 -5.67 1.95
CA ARG A 75 -24.46 -6.12 2.85
C ARG A 75 -23.30 -6.81 2.11
N MET A 76 -23.36 -6.90 0.78
CA MET A 76 -22.38 -7.65 0.01
C MET A 76 -22.01 -6.91 -1.25
N THR A 77 -20.72 -6.66 -1.40
CA THR A 77 -20.14 -6.03 -2.58
C THR A 77 -19.14 -7.01 -3.19
N ALA A 78 -19.30 -7.28 -4.48
CA ALA A 78 -18.27 -7.97 -5.26
C ALA A 78 -17.31 -6.93 -5.82
N PHE A 79 -16.03 -7.29 -5.87
CA PHE A 79 -15.00 -6.47 -6.46
C PHE A 79 -14.21 -7.29 -7.49
N ALA A 80 -13.76 -6.62 -8.54
CA ALA A 80 -12.84 -7.15 -9.53
C ALA A 80 -11.73 -6.12 -9.74
N ARG A 81 -10.47 -6.55 -9.62
CA ARG A 81 -9.30 -5.67 -9.77
C ARG A 81 -8.32 -6.28 -10.76
N VAL A 82 -7.93 -5.49 -11.75
CA VAL A 82 -6.97 -5.87 -12.80
C VAL A 82 -5.74 -4.98 -12.66
N PRO A 83 -4.69 -5.45 -11.97
CA PRO A 83 -3.44 -4.73 -11.87
C PRO A 83 -2.55 -4.97 -13.10
N TYR A 84 -1.90 -3.92 -13.57
CA TYR A 84 -0.81 -3.95 -14.53
C TYR A 84 0.39 -3.21 -13.93
N ARG A 85 1.57 -3.81 -14.02
CA ARG A 85 2.82 -3.23 -13.50
C ARG A 85 3.91 -3.38 -14.55
N MET A 86 4.61 -2.29 -14.80
CA MET A 86 5.76 -2.22 -15.69
C MET A 86 6.93 -1.67 -14.89
N VAL A 87 7.97 -2.50 -14.73
CA VAL A 87 9.22 -2.09 -14.10
C VAL A 87 10.27 -1.96 -15.21
N VAL A 88 10.88 -0.78 -15.29
CA VAL A 88 11.93 -0.46 -16.25
C VAL A 88 13.20 -0.15 -15.46
N ASN A 89 14.27 -0.88 -15.77
CA ASN A 89 15.59 -0.61 -15.23
C ASN A 89 16.40 0.13 -16.30
N GLY A 90 16.79 1.36 -15.99
CA GLY A 90 17.73 2.14 -16.79
C GLY A 90 19.13 2.07 -16.19
N ILE A 91 20.13 1.95 -17.05
CA ILE A 91 21.51 2.34 -16.73
C ILE A 91 21.70 3.65 -17.50
N ASP A 92 21.81 4.77 -16.79
CA ASP A 92 22.14 6.07 -17.40
C ASP A 92 23.64 6.14 -17.73
#